data_AF-A0A4R8W8L4-F1
#
_entry.id   AF-A0A4R8W8L4-F1
#
_cell.length_a   1.000
_cell.length_b   1.000
_cell.length_c   1.000
_cell.angle_alpha   90.00
_cell.angle_beta   90.00
_cell.angle_gamma   90.00
#
_symmetry.space_group_name_H-M   'P 1'
#
loop_
_entity.id
_entity.type
_entity.pdbx_description
1 polymer ?
#
loop_
_entity_poly.entity_id
_entity_poly.type
_entity_poly.pdbx_seq_one_letter_code
_entity_poly.pdbx_strand_id
1 'polypeptide(L)'
;MIQTGPIVLVDPARRERRLAELRHRRMLLGGLRDDVDLAWRALAPADLDGSWRSAAQRGYSERRRELADGLRRACRDLDDAQTAVEAAIAAATASA
;
A
#
# COMPACT_ATOMS: atom_id res chain seq x y z
N MET A 1 4.98 -52.05 -15.51
CA MET A 1 4.62 -50.70 -16.01
C MET A 1 4.31 -49.83 -14.80
N ILE A 2 5.24 -48.96 -14.39
CA ILE A 2 5.01 -48.03 -13.28
C ILE A 2 4.60 -46.70 -13.93
N GLN A 3 3.35 -46.30 -13.74
CA GLN A 3 2.90 -44.95 -14.06
C GLN A 3 3.45 -44.01 -12.99
N THR A 4 4.46 -43.22 -13.35
CA THR A 4 4.95 -42.12 -12.54
C THR A 4 3.98 -40.95 -12.72
N GLY A 5 3.15 -40.68 -11.70
CA GLY A 5 2.29 -39.50 -11.68
C GLY A 5 3.10 -38.20 -11.81
N PRO A 6 2.49 -37.10 -12.28
CA PRO A 6 3.21 -35.86 -12.52
C PRO A 6 3.62 -35.27 -11.17
N ILE A 7 4.89 -35.46 -10.80
CA ILE A 7 5.55 -34.64 -9.79
C ILE A 7 5.47 -33.23 -10.37
N VAL A 8 4.61 -32.39 -9.80
CA VAL A 8 4.59 -30.96 -10.04
C VAL A 8 5.89 -30.42 -9.46
N LEU A 9 6.98 -30.59 -10.19
CA LEU A 9 8.20 -29.84 -9.99
C LEU A 9 7.81 -28.38 -10.17
N VAL A 10 7.67 -27.67 -9.05
CA VAL A 10 7.55 -26.21 -9.06
C VAL A 10 8.77 -25.71 -9.81
N ASP A 11 8.55 -25.26 -11.05
CA ASP A 11 9.61 -24.78 -11.91
C ASP A 11 10.36 -23.64 -11.19
N PRO A 12 11.65 -23.81 -10.86
CA PRO A 12 12.42 -22.81 -10.13
C PRO A 12 12.44 -21.47 -10.87
N ALA A 13 12.45 -21.48 -12.20
CA ALA A 13 12.40 -20.25 -13.01
C ALA A 13 11.05 -19.54 -12.88
N ARG A 14 9.94 -20.29 -12.81
CA ARG A 14 8.60 -19.71 -12.58
C ARG A 14 8.51 -19.07 -11.19
N ARG A 15 9.08 -19.73 -10.18
CA ARG A 15 9.12 -19.25 -8.80
C ARG A 15 9.98 -17.98 -8.67
N GLU A 16 11.16 -17.96 -9.26
CA GLU A 16 12.05 -16.79 -9.26
C GLU A 16 11.39 -15.57 -9.91
N ARG A 17 10.72 -15.77 -11.07
CA ARG A 17 9.93 -14.70 -11.71
C ARG A 17 8.84 -14.17 -10.79
N ARG A 18 8.11 -15.06 -10.10
CA ARG A 18 7.06 -14.66 -9.15
C ARG A 18 7.63 -13.86 -7.98
N LEU A 19 8.78 -14.27 -7.46
CA LEU A 19 9.44 -13.57 -6.36
C LEU A 19 9.96 -12.19 -6.80
N ALA A 20 10.49 -12.07 -8.00
CA ALA A 20 10.90 -10.80 -8.58
C ALA A 20 9.71 -9.84 -8.75
N GLU A 21 8.58 -10.34 -9.25
CA GLU A 21 7.33 -9.59 -9.38
C GLU A 21 6.82 -9.08 -8.03
N LEU A 22 6.81 -9.93 -7.00
CA LEU A 22 6.37 -9.55 -5.66
C LEU A 22 7.30 -8.48 -5.03
N ARG A 23 8.62 -8.62 -5.21
CA ARG A 23 9.59 -7.61 -4.75
C ARG A 23 9.41 -6.27 -5.46
N HIS A 24 9.12 -6.30 -6.76
CA HIS A 24 8.82 -5.10 -7.53
C HIS A 24 7.53 -4.43 -7.03
N ARG A 25 6.46 -5.20 -6.79
CA ARG A 25 5.21 -4.68 -6.20
C ARG A 25 5.44 -4.06 -4.82
N ARG A 26 6.24 -4.71 -3.96
CA ARG A 26 6.59 -4.16 -2.64
C ARG A 26 7.29 -2.80 -2.77
N MET A 27 8.24 -2.68 -3.69
CA MET A 27 8.93 -1.41 -3.98
C MET A 27 7.94 -0.32 -4.42
N LEU A 28 7.04 -0.63 -5.37
CA LEU A 28 6.02 0.31 -5.85
C LEU A 28 5.06 0.75 -4.73
N LEU A 29 4.60 -0.19 -3.90
CA LEU A 29 3.73 0.10 -2.76
C LEU A 29 4.44 0.99 -1.73
N GLY A 30 5.73 0.75 -1.47
CA GLY A 30 6.54 1.60 -0.61
C GLY A 30 6.59 3.06 -1.09
N GLY A 31 6.92 3.26 -2.37
CA GLY A 31 6.94 4.61 -2.95
C GLY A 31 5.59 5.31 -2.89
N LEU A 32 4.51 4.60 -3.27
CA LEU A 32 3.17 5.17 -3.21
C LEU A 32 2.72 5.52 -1.78
N ARG A 33 3.07 4.69 -0.80
CA ARG A 33 2.78 4.95 0.60
C ARG A 33 3.49 6.21 1.10
N ASP A 34 4.76 6.39 0.74
CA ASP A 34 5.52 7.57 1.13
C ASP A 34 4.97 8.85 0.49
N ASP A 35 4.54 8.78 -0.78
CA ASP A 35 3.87 9.90 -1.46
C ASP A 35 2.55 10.29 -0.79
N VAL A 36 1.74 9.30 -0.38
CA VAL A 36 0.47 9.53 0.31
C VAL A 36 0.69 10.10 1.71
N ASP A 37 1.69 9.60 2.45
CA ASP A 37 2.06 10.14 3.77
C ASP A 37 2.55 11.59 3.67
N LEU A 38 3.36 11.91 2.66
CA LEU A 38 3.79 13.29 2.38
C LEU A 38 2.59 14.20 2.09
N ALA A 39 1.66 13.77 1.25
CA ALA A 39 0.43 14.51 0.95
C ALA A 39 -0.45 14.72 2.20
N TRP A 40 -0.56 13.68 3.04
CA TRP A 40 -1.33 13.75 4.28
C TRP A 40 -0.72 14.75 5.28
N ARG A 41 0.61 14.72 5.45
CA ARG A 41 1.33 15.67 6.32
C ARG A 41 1.22 17.11 5.82
N ALA A 42 1.24 17.33 4.51
CA ALA A 42 1.02 18.65 3.92
C ALA A 42 -0.40 19.20 4.20
N LEU A 43 -1.38 18.30 4.42
CA LEU A 43 -2.74 18.66 4.79
C LEU A 43 -2.95 18.82 6.31
N ALA A 44 -2.02 18.37 7.15
CA ALA A 44 -2.10 18.54 8.59
C ALA A 44 -2.20 20.04 8.94
N PRO A 45 -3.03 20.42 9.92
CA PRO A 45 -3.26 21.82 10.23
C PRO A 45 -2.00 22.46 10.83
N ALA A 46 -1.57 23.58 10.26
CA ALA A 46 -1.11 24.67 11.11
C ALA A 46 -2.39 25.21 11.78
N ASP A 47 -2.44 25.27 13.11
CA ASP A 47 -3.62 25.73 13.84
C ASP A 47 -4.13 27.06 13.28
N LEU A 48 -5.28 27.02 12.61
CA LEU A 48 -5.97 28.19 12.07
C LEU A 48 -7.19 28.53 12.94
N ASP A 49 -7.10 28.24 14.23
CA ASP A 49 -8.24 28.17 15.16
C ASP A 49 -8.77 29.54 15.62
N GLY A 50 -8.30 30.64 15.03
CA GLY A 50 -8.56 31.98 15.54
C GLY A 50 -9.62 32.84 14.83
N SER A 51 -9.93 32.64 13.55
CA SER A 51 -10.64 33.71 12.79
C SER A 51 -11.56 33.29 11.64
N TRP A 52 -11.81 32.00 11.45
CA TRP A 52 -12.52 31.51 10.28
C TRP A 52 -14.05 31.64 10.45
N ARG A 53 -14.62 32.73 9.94
CA ARG A 53 -16.04 33.13 10.16
C ARG A 53 -16.93 33.02 8.92
N SER A 54 -16.38 32.97 7.71
CA SER A 54 -17.17 32.94 6.47
C SER A 54 -17.62 31.53 6.06
N ALA A 55 -18.68 31.45 5.25
CA ALA A 55 -19.17 30.17 4.71
C ALA A 55 -18.13 29.49 3.78
N ALA A 56 -17.42 30.27 2.97
CA ALA A 56 -16.37 29.75 2.10
C ALA A 56 -15.20 29.15 2.90
N GLN A 57 -14.84 29.77 4.02
CA GLN A 57 -13.81 29.26 4.93
C GLN A 57 -14.23 27.94 5.57
N ARG A 58 -15.48 27.83 6.06
CA ARG A 58 -16.00 26.56 6.60
C ARG A 58 -15.99 25.44 5.56
N GLY A 59 -16.46 25.72 4.33
CA GLY A 59 -16.45 24.74 3.25
C GLY A 59 -15.04 24.28 2.87
N TYR A 60 -14.06 25.20 2.87
CA TYR A 60 -12.66 24.83 2.65
C TYR A 60 -12.11 23.92 3.76
N SER A 61 -12.38 24.24 5.04
CA SER A 61 -11.96 23.41 6.18
C SER A 61 -12.59 22.01 6.14
N GLU A 62 -13.88 21.93 5.79
CA GLU A 62 -14.57 20.67 5.60
C GLU A 62 -13.94 19.85 4.48
N ARG A 63 -13.71 20.46 3.31
CA ARG A 63 -13.06 19.78 2.18
C ARG A 63 -11.65 19.30 2.51
N ARG A 64 -10.88 20.08 3.27
CA ARG A 64 -9.57 19.66 3.77
C ARG A 64 -9.66 18.46 4.70
N ARG A 65 -10.65 18.44 5.61
CA ARG A 65 -10.87 17.30 6.52
C ARG A 65 -11.22 16.03 5.73
N GLU A 66 -12.11 16.13 4.75
CA GLU A 66 -12.46 15.02 3.87
C GLU A 66 -11.24 14.43 3.14
N LEU A 67 -10.39 15.30 2.59
CA LEU A 67 -9.15 14.89 1.92
C LEU A 67 -8.18 14.23 2.89
N ALA A 68 -7.98 14.80 4.08
CA ALA A 68 -7.10 14.23 5.10
C ALA A 68 -7.58 12.84 5.56
N ASP A 69 -8.89 12.67 5.74
CA ASP A 69 -9.47 11.37 6.08
C ASP A 69 -9.39 10.38 4.91
N GLY A 70 -9.53 10.85 3.67
CA GLY A 70 -9.32 10.07 2.46
C GLY A 70 -7.89 9.52 2.36
N LEU A 71 -6.89 10.38 2.54
CA LEU A 71 -5.48 9.98 2.53
C LEU A 71 -5.14 9.05 3.70
N ARG A 72 -5.69 9.30 4.89
CA ARG A 72 -5.51 8.39 6.03
C ARG A 72 -6.08 6.99 5.76
N ARG A 73 -7.22 6.89 5.07
CA ARG A 73 -7.75 5.59 4.60
C ARG A 73 -6.81 4.95 3.59
N ALA A 74 -6.35 5.70 2.60
CA ALA A 74 -5.40 5.21 1.60
C ALA A 74 -4.10 4.69 2.24
N CYS A 75 -3.55 5.35 3.26
CA CYS A 75 -2.38 4.83 4.00
C CYS A 75 -2.65 3.44 4.57
N ARG A 76 -3.80 3.23 5.20
CA ARG A 76 -4.16 1.91 5.77
C ARG A 76 -4.31 0.85 4.70
N ASP A 77 -4.99 1.17 3.60
CA ASP A 77 -5.14 0.24 2.48
C ASP A 77 -3.78 -0.17 1.89
N LEU A 78 -2.82 0.76 1.85
CA LEU A 78 -1.45 0.51 1.41
C LEU A 78 -0.66 -0.33 2.41
N ASP A 79 -0.78 -0.07 3.72
CA ASP A 79 -0.14 -0.87 4.78
C ASP A 79 -0.66 -2.32 4.74
N ASP A 80 -1.97 -2.51 4.53
CA ASP A 80 -2.59 -3.83 4.37
C ASP A 80 -2.06 -4.55 3.11
N ALA A 81 -1.94 -3.83 1.99
CA ALA A 81 -1.39 -4.37 0.75
C ALA A 81 0.10 -4.75 0.88
N GLN A 82 0.89 -3.94 1.59
CA GLN A 82 2.29 -4.24 1.88
C GLN A 82 2.41 -5.52 2.72
N THR A 83 1.61 -5.63 3.78
CA THR A 83 1.54 -6.83 4.64
C THR A 83 1.20 -8.08 3.82
N ALA A 84 0.22 -7.98 2.92
CA ALA A 84 -0.15 -9.10 2.04
C ALA A 84 0.98 -9.50 1.07
N VAL A 85 1.70 -8.53 0.50
CA VAL A 85 2.85 -8.80 -0.38
C VAL A 85 4.00 -9.43 0.39
N GLU A 86 4.28 -8.97 1.60
CA GLU A 86 5.32 -9.55 2.46
C GLU A 86 5.00 -10.99 2.85
N ALA A 87 3.74 -11.28 3.21
CA ALA A 87 3.29 -12.64 3.46
C ALA A 87 3.42 -13.53 2.21
N ALA A 88 3.08 -13.00 1.02
CA ALA A 88 3.23 -13.74 -0.24
C ALA A 88 4.71 -14.02 -0.58
N ILE A 89 5.62 -13.08 -0.30
CA ILE A 89 7.07 -13.27 -0.43
C ILE A 89 7.53 -14.37 0.54
N ALA A 90 7.15 -14.28 1.81
CA ALA A 90 7.53 -15.26 2.84
C ALA A 90 7.08 -16.68 2.46
N ALA A 91 5.82 -16.84 2.02
CA ALA A 91 5.29 -18.11 1.55
C ALA A 91 6.06 -18.63 0.33
N ALA A 92 6.32 -17.77 -0.67
CA ALA A 92 7.10 -18.16 -1.84
C ALA A 92 8.53 -18.58 -1.47
N THR A 93 9.16 -17.93 -0.48
CA THR A 93 10.49 -18.29 0.00
C THR A 93 10.50 -19.57 0.83
N ALA A 94 9.49 -19.84 1.65
CA ALA A 94 9.40 -21.04 2.49
C ALA A 94 9.11 -22.32 1.70
N SER A 95 8.57 -22.20 0.49
CA SER A 95 8.39 -23.33 -0.45
C SER A 95 9.63 -23.61 -1.33
N ALA A 96 10.82 -23.09 -0.96
CA ALA A 96 12.13 -23.54 -1.51
C ALA A 96 12.63 -24.75 -0.74
#